data_AF-A0A558GTC5-F1
#
_entry.id   AF-A0A558GTC5-F1
#
_cell.length_a   1.000
_cell.length_b   1.000
_cell.length_c   1.000
_cell.angle_alpha   90.00
_cell.angle_beta   90.00
_cell.angle_gamma   90.00
#
_symmetry.space_group_name_H-M   'P 1'
#
loop_
_entity.id
_entity.type
_entity.pdbx_description
1 polymer ?
#
loop_
_entity_poly.entity_id
_entity_poly.type
_entity_poly.pdbx_seq_one_letter_code
_entity_poly.pdbx_strand_id
1 'polypeptide(L)'
;MMADSAPVGAGAAPLPSPPAPDGTLLIRGGVGGMSFQLEELLRGASQLDELVQQLLGLEEEALRIQDALEPFLYDSYDSGCRAVDAVAESRKEVGRVRQELAGVGASVRASHRDYVETEAYNARPHALRLDQIRSSGIPGFLALGRDLTEEGYNRLIPDGYKAADFIRLLLDSPLLTQHQPRPVSIEKMEEATEDVQPTMAESLRRLERLHALNDGAIEVIQFDNNGSPSWMVLIPGTQPQSPSTNPFDIQGIGEALGYDSEEVVPAVGQALREAGAAAGDPVVAVGHSQGGVHAMNLSQNKAFLNEFDLKYVLTAGAPVGDITPEPGIASLHLEHVQDWVPGTDGRMNADTKERVTVTLTDELQAPDGEDPGLGPGHDQENYAAGAELVAASHDESLLASSAAFAGVVGAGGTAKVTRFKLQRAPMPDQSSALQPASPPTVRETKADAGSR
;
A
#
# COMPACT_ATOMS: atom_id res chain seq x y z
N MET A 1 26.32 -12.18 -38.74
CA MET A 1 26.68 -11.03 -37.90
C MET A 1 25.40 -10.28 -37.61
N MET A 2 24.77 -10.57 -36.48
CA MET A 2 23.78 -9.67 -35.89
C MET A 2 24.61 -8.56 -35.25
N ALA A 3 24.46 -7.32 -35.72
CA ALA A 3 25.06 -6.18 -35.04
C ALA A 3 24.24 -5.95 -33.78
N ASP A 4 24.80 -6.26 -32.61
CA ASP A 4 24.32 -5.73 -31.34
C ASP A 4 24.47 -4.22 -31.43
N SER A 5 23.36 -3.54 -31.74
CA SER A 5 23.26 -2.11 -31.53
C SER A 5 23.30 -1.88 -30.02
N ALA A 6 24.41 -1.36 -29.51
CA ALA A 6 24.45 -0.83 -28.15
C ALA A 6 23.26 0.13 -27.97
N PRO A 7 22.50 0.03 -26.86
CA PRO A 7 21.38 0.92 -26.62
C PRO A 7 21.85 2.37 -26.66
N VAL A 8 20.98 3.25 -27.17
CA VAL A 8 21.23 4.69 -27.27
C VAL A 8 21.64 5.22 -25.89
N GLY A 9 22.86 5.74 -25.77
CA GLY A 9 23.38 6.29 -24.51
C GLY A 9 24.43 5.43 -23.78
N ALA A 10 25.01 4.40 -24.40
CA ALA A 10 26.14 3.65 -23.83
C ALA A 10 27.26 4.59 -23.32
N GLY A 11 27.35 4.74 -21.99
CA GLY A 11 28.33 5.59 -21.29
C GLY A 11 27.81 6.91 -20.72
N ALA A 12 26.56 7.31 -21.00
CA ALA A 12 25.91 8.43 -20.33
C ALA A 12 25.06 7.93 -19.14
N ALA A 13 24.92 8.75 -18.09
CA ALA A 13 23.96 8.46 -17.03
C ALA A 13 22.56 8.34 -17.65
N PRO A 14 21.77 7.30 -17.32
CA PRO A 14 20.38 7.21 -17.77
C PRO A 14 19.65 8.51 -17.41
N LEU A 15 19.10 9.18 -18.40
CA LEU A 15 18.23 10.33 -18.15
C LEU A 15 16.84 9.78 -17.86
N PRO A 16 16.24 10.06 -16.69
CA PRO A 16 14.87 9.68 -16.42
C PRO A 16 13.97 10.33 -17.46
N SER A 17 13.32 9.52 -18.30
CA SER A 17 12.16 9.98 -19.06
C SER A 17 10.94 9.83 -18.17
N PRO A 18 10.05 10.84 -18.09
CA PRO A 18 8.77 10.63 -17.44
C PRO A 18 8.05 9.44 -18.12
N PRO A 19 7.29 8.63 -17.36
CA PRO A 19 6.49 7.57 -17.97
C PRO A 19 5.60 8.16 -19.06
N ALA A 20 5.36 7.38 -20.11
CA ALA A 20 4.46 7.81 -21.18
C ALA A 20 3.10 8.17 -20.56
N PRO A 21 2.49 9.30 -20.93
CA PRO A 21 1.20 9.69 -20.37
C PRO A 21 0.14 8.64 -20.72
N ASP A 22 -0.52 8.09 -19.71
CA ASP A 22 -1.62 7.14 -19.87
C ASP A 22 -2.97 7.82 -19.65
N GLY A 23 -3.29 8.74 -20.57
CA GLY A 23 -4.49 9.57 -20.47
C GLY A 23 -4.47 10.46 -19.23
N THR A 24 -5.42 10.23 -18.32
CA THR A 24 -5.62 10.98 -17.06
C THR A 24 -5.12 10.22 -15.83
N LEU A 25 -4.32 9.16 -16.03
CA LEU A 25 -3.75 8.36 -14.95
C LEU A 25 -2.30 8.77 -14.67
N LEU A 26 -1.99 9.07 -13.41
CA LEU A 26 -0.63 9.10 -12.90
C LEU A 26 -0.37 7.83 -12.09
N ILE A 27 0.66 7.08 -12.47
CA ILE A 27 0.94 5.75 -11.92
C ILE A 27 2.26 5.80 -11.15
N ARG A 28 2.24 5.25 -9.93
CA ARG A 28 3.42 5.13 -9.06
C ARG A 28 3.48 3.73 -8.47
N GLY A 29 4.69 3.16 -8.38
CA GLY A 29 4.88 1.80 -7.88
C GLY A 29 4.57 0.71 -8.90
N GLY A 30 4.56 -0.53 -8.43
CA GLY A 30 4.41 -1.72 -9.25
C GLY A 30 5.69 -2.13 -9.97
N VAL A 31 5.56 -3.10 -10.89
CA VAL A 31 6.68 -3.66 -11.67
C VAL A 31 7.26 -2.70 -12.72
N GLY A 32 6.51 -1.69 -13.14
CA GLY A 32 7.01 -0.57 -13.95
C GLY A 32 7.60 0.57 -13.13
N GLY A 33 7.50 0.53 -11.80
CA GLY A 33 7.93 1.60 -10.89
C GLY A 33 9.45 1.75 -10.84
N MET A 34 9.92 2.99 -10.64
CA MET A 34 11.36 3.31 -10.61
C MET A 34 12.10 2.55 -9.51
N SER A 35 11.47 2.40 -8.33
CA SER A 35 12.03 1.67 -7.20
C SER A 35 12.36 0.22 -7.59
N PHE A 36 11.40 -0.51 -8.15
CA PHE A 36 11.60 -1.90 -8.56
C PHE A 36 12.60 -2.04 -9.72
N GLN A 37 12.56 -1.15 -10.72
CA GLN A 37 13.52 -1.16 -11.82
C GLN A 37 14.97 -0.98 -11.31
N LEU A 38 15.18 -0.14 -10.29
CA LEU A 38 16.49 0.01 -9.64
C LEU A 38 16.86 -1.23 -8.80
N GLU A 39 15.92 -1.89 -8.14
CA GLU A 39 16.17 -3.17 -7.47
C GLU A 39 16.65 -4.26 -8.44
N GLU A 40 16.03 -4.37 -9.63
CA GLU A 40 16.47 -5.30 -10.67
C GLU A 40 17.87 -4.96 -11.17
N LEU A 41 18.17 -3.67 -11.38
CA LEU A 41 19.52 -3.23 -11.72
C LEU A 41 20.53 -3.55 -10.63
N LEU A 42 20.16 -3.44 -9.34
CA LEU A 42 21.03 -3.83 -8.23
C LEU A 42 21.31 -5.34 -8.23
N ARG A 43 20.32 -6.19 -8.54
CA ARG A 43 20.54 -7.64 -8.71
C ARG A 43 21.50 -7.90 -9.87
N GLY A 44 21.35 -7.19 -10.99
CA GLY A 44 22.30 -7.22 -12.10
C GLY A 44 23.71 -6.79 -11.68
N ALA A 45 23.84 -5.72 -10.89
CA ALA A 45 25.13 -5.25 -10.37
C ALA A 45 25.80 -6.29 -9.46
N SER A 46 25.04 -7.06 -8.67
CA SER A 46 25.57 -8.18 -7.90
C SER A 46 26.11 -9.30 -8.80
N GLN A 47 25.44 -9.61 -9.91
CA GLN A 47 25.97 -10.57 -10.90
C GLN A 47 27.25 -10.05 -11.58
N LEU A 48 27.35 -8.74 -11.82
CA LEU A 48 28.59 -8.12 -12.32
C LEU A 48 29.75 -8.27 -11.32
N ASP A 49 29.49 -8.19 -10.01
CA ASP A 49 30.55 -8.41 -9.01
C ASP A 49 31.13 -9.82 -9.10
N GLU A 50 30.29 -10.84 -9.33
CA GLU A 50 30.74 -12.23 -9.51
C GLU A 50 31.66 -12.35 -10.74
N LEU A 51 31.30 -11.71 -11.85
CA LEU A 51 32.13 -11.65 -13.06
C LEU A 51 33.44 -10.89 -12.81
N VAL A 52 33.39 -9.77 -12.08
CA VAL A 52 34.57 -9.01 -11.68
C VAL A 52 35.54 -9.87 -10.87
N GLN A 53 35.04 -10.70 -9.95
CA GLN A 53 35.88 -11.65 -9.19
C GLN A 53 36.50 -12.73 -10.09
N GLN A 54 35.76 -13.25 -11.07
CA GLN A 54 36.31 -14.20 -12.04
C GLN A 54 37.42 -13.58 -12.89
N LEU A 55 37.23 -12.33 -13.35
CA LEU A 55 38.23 -11.60 -14.14
C LEU A 55 39.49 -11.29 -13.30
N LEU A 56 39.35 -10.97 -12.01
CA LEU A 56 40.49 -10.87 -11.09
C LEU A 56 41.30 -12.18 -11.06
N GLY A 57 40.62 -13.32 -10.92
CA GLY A 57 41.28 -14.63 -10.95
C GLY A 57 42.03 -14.90 -12.26
N LEU A 58 41.46 -14.47 -13.40
CA LEU A 58 42.13 -14.56 -14.71
C LEU A 58 43.34 -13.63 -14.83
N GLU A 59 43.27 -12.41 -14.28
CA GLU A 59 44.43 -11.50 -14.22
C GLU A 59 45.57 -12.11 -13.39
N GLU A 60 45.25 -12.72 -12.26
CA GLU A 60 46.22 -13.41 -11.40
C GLU A 60 46.84 -14.64 -12.07
N GLU A 61 46.03 -15.42 -12.81
CA GLU A 61 46.55 -16.55 -13.60
C GLU A 61 47.44 -16.08 -14.75
N ALA A 62 47.04 -15.03 -15.47
CA ALA A 62 47.84 -14.44 -16.54
C ALA A 62 49.17 -13.90 -16.01
N LEU A 63 49.18 -13.29 -14.82
CA LEU A 63 50.42 -12.90 -14.13
C LEU A 63 51.29 -14.13 -13.81
N ARG A 64 50.71 -15.20 -13.26
CA ARG A 64 51.46 -16.45 -12.98
C ARG A 64 52.05 -17.08 -14.24
N ILE A 65 51.32 -17.06 -15.36
CA ILE A 65 51.83 -17.52 -16.66
C ILE A 65 52.98 -16.62 -17.13
N GLN A 66 52.83 -15.30 -17.01
CA GLN A 66 53.90 -14.35 -17.37
C GLN A 66 55.18 -14.64 -16.58
N ASP A 67 55.07 -14.79 -15.25
CA ASP A 67 56.20 -15.10 -14.37
C ASP A 67 56.83 -16.47 -14.70
N ALA A 68 56.01 -17.45 -15.06
CA ALA A 68 56.49 -18.78 -15.47
C ALA A 68 57.21 -18.80 -16.83
N LEU A 69 56.92 -17.84 -17.71
CA LEU A 69 57.60 -17.69 -19.01
C LEU A 69 58.97 -16.99 -18.89
N GLU A 70 59.19 -16.20 -17.84
CA GLU A 70 60.41 -15.40 -17.65
C GLU A 70 61.72 -16.22 -17.76
N PRO A 71 61.85 -17.42 -17.14
CA PRO A 71 63.07 -18.21 -17.24
C PRO A 71 63.44 -18.65 -18.67
N PHE A 72 62.46 -18.75 -19.56
CA PHE A 72 62.62 -19.21 -20.95
C PHE A 72 62.89 -18.07 -21.93
N LEU A 73 62.90 -16.81 -21.47
CA LEU A 73 63.11 -15.63 -22.32
C LEU A 73 64.38 -15.72 -23.17
N TYR A 74 65.47 -16.26 -22.60
CA TYR A 74 66.77 -16.30 -23.27
C TYR A 74 66.99 -17.54 -24.16
N ASP A 75 66.08 -18.53 -24.12
CA ASP A 75 66.17 -19.72 -24.98
C ASP A 75 65.93 -19.36 -26.46
N SER A 76 65.03 -18.40 -26.71
CA SER A 76 64.86 -17.73 -28.00
C SER A 76 64.26 -16.35 -27.76
N TYR A 77 65.12 -15.34 -27.75
CA TYR A 77 64.79 -13.99 -27.31
C TYR A 77 63.59 -13.37 -28.06
N ASP A 78 63.56 -13.45 -29.40
CA ASP A 78 62.46 -12.88 -30.20
C ASP A 78 61.11 -13.54 -29.89
N SER A 79 61.04 -14.87 -29.83
CA SER A 79 59.78 -15.57 -29.51
C SER A 79 59.39 -15.44 -28.03
N GLY A 80 60.37 -15.41 -27.13
CA GLY A 80 60.16 -15.28 -25.69
C GLY A 80 59.55 -13.91 -25.34
N CYS A 81 60.13 -12.83 -25.88
CA CYS A 81 59.57 -11.48 -25.72
C CYS A 81 58.13 -11.41 -26.25
N ARG A 82 57.86 -11.93 -27.45
CA ARG A 82 56.50 -11.95 -28.02
C ARG A 82 55.49 -12.70 -27.15
N ALA A 83 55.88 -13.82 -26.55
CA ALA A 83 54.99 -14.61 -25.69
C ALA A 83 54.67 -13.86 -24.38
N VAL A 84 55.69 -13.29 -23.72
CA VAL A 84 55.51 -12.50 -22.49
C VAL A 84 54.67 -11.25 -22.75
N ASP A 85 54.94 -10.53 -23.85
CA ASP A 85 54.18 -9.34 -24.23
C ASP A 85 52.71 -9.66 -24.55
N ALA A 86 52.44 -10.78 -25.23
CA ALA A 86 51.07 -11.20 -25.55
C ALA A 86 50.25 -11.53 -24.30
N VAL A 87 50.85 -12.19 -23.31
CA VAL A 87 50.20 -12.48 -22.02
C VAL A 87 49.99 -11.20 -21.21
N ALA A 88 50.97 -10.30 -21.21
CA ALA A 88 50.86 -9.00 -20.54
C ALA A 88 49.73 -8.13 -21.12
N GLU A 89 49.62 -8.07 -22.44
CA GLU A 89 48.57 -7.31 -23.11
C GLU A 89 47.20 -7.96 -22.88
N SER A 90 47.11 -9.30 -22.92
CA SER A 90 45.87 -10.01 -22.59
C SER A 90 45.42 -9.73 -21.16
N ARG A 91 46.35 -9.74 -20.18
CA ARG A 91 46.05 -9.37 -18.79
C ARG A 91 45.53 -7.93 -18.70
N LYS A 92 46.15 -7.01 -19.41
CA LYS A 92 45.74 -5.59 -19.42
C LYS A 92 44.33 -5.41 -19.99
N GLU A 93 43.99 -6.10 -21.06
CA GLU A 93 42.64 -6.06 -21.64
C GLU A 93 41.60 -6.67 -20.68
N VAL A 94 41.91 -7.80 -20.01
CA VAL A 94 41.04 -8.37 -18.96
C VAL A 94 40.84 -7.37 -17.82
N GLY A 95 41.92 -6.73 -17.36
CA GLY A 95 41.85 -5.70 -16.33
C GLY A 95 41.01 -4.49 -16.74
N ARG A 96 41.02 -4.11 -18.02
CA ARG A 96 40.17 -3.03 -18.54
C ARG A 96 38.69 -3.41 -18.47
N VAL A 97 38.33 -4.59 -18.97
CA VAL A 97 36.94 -5.09 -18.91
C VAL A 97 36.47 -5.20 -17.46
N ARG A 98 37.32 -5.72 -16.56
CA ARG A 98 37.00 -5.79 -15.13
C ARG A 98 36.72 -4.41 -14.54
N GLN A 99 37.56 -3.42 -14.81
CA GLN A 99 37.38 -2.06 -14.31
C GLN A 99 36.10 -1.42 -14.87
N GLU A 100 35.78 -1.65 -16.14
CA GLU A 100 34.53 -1.20 -16.77
C GLU A 100 33.31 -1.81 -16.06
N LEU A 101 33.28 -3.13 -15.85
CA LEU A 101 32.17 -3.81 -15.16
C LEU A 101 32.02 -3.36 -13.70
N ALA A 102 33.14 -3.20 -12.98
CA ALA A 102 33.13 -2.66 -11.62
C ALA A 102 32.60 -1.22 -11.58
N GLY A 103 32.95 -0.40 -12.58
CA GLY A 103 32.43 0.96 -12.73
C GLY A 103 30.92 1.01 -12.98
N VAL A 104 30.40 0.10 -13.82
CA VAL A 104 28.95 -0.02 -14.07
C VAL A 104 28.21 -0.40 -12.79
N GLY A 105 28.67 -1.44 -12.08
CA GLY A 105 28.05 -1.86 -10.82
C GLY A 105 28.08 -0.77 -9.75
N ALA A 106 29.18 -0.02 -9.64
CA ALA A 106 29.27 1.12 -8.73
C ALA A 106 28.30 2.26 -9.09
N SER A 107 28.14 2.56 -10.38
CA SER A 107 27.22 3.60 -10.88
C SER A 107 25.76 3.25 -10.59
N VAL A 108 25.34 1.99 -10.82
CA VAL A 108 23.99 1.52 -10.48
C VAL A 108 23.69 1.71 -9.00
N ARG A 109 24.62 1.32 -8.12
CA ARG A 109 24.46 1.51 -6.66
C ARG A 109 24.41 2.98 -6.26
N ALA A 110 25.12 3.86 -6.96
CA ALA A 110 25.05 5.29 -6.73
C ALA A 110 23.68 5.84 -7.12
N SER A 111 23.19 5.52 -8.33
CA SER A 111 21.86 5.94 -8.78
C SER A 111 20.73 5.45 -7.86
N HIS A 112 20.81 4.22 -7.36
CA HIS A 112 19.84 3.74 -6.36
C HIS A 112 19.89 4.55 -5.05
N ARG A 113 21.07 4.90 -4.54
CA ARG A 113 21.19 5.75 -3.34
C ARG A 113 20.61 7.14 -3.59
N ASP A 114 20.94 7.77 -4.72
CA ASP A 114 20.42 9.08 -5.09
C ASP A 114 18.88 9.07 -5.19
N TYR A 115 18.31 8.00 -5.75
CA TYR A 115 16.86 7.80 -5.80
C TYR A 115 16.25 7.66 -4.40
N VAL A 116 16.81 6.79 -3.55
CA VAL A 116 16.32 6.61 -2.17
C VAL A 116 16.40 7.92 -1.37
N GLU A 117 17.47 8.69 -1.51
CA GLU A 117 17.60 10.01 -0.88
C GLU A 117 16.57 11.01 -1.42
N THR A 118 16.29 10.97 -2.73
CA THR A 118 15.27 11.83 -3.37
C THR A 118 13.87 11.47 -2.90
N GLU A 119 13.52 10.18 -2.83
CA GLU A 119 12.24 9.72 -2.30
C GLU A 119 12.08 10.09 -0.82
N ALA A 120 13.14 9.94 -0.01
CA ALA A 120 13.13 10.37 1.38
C ALA A 120 12.98 11.90 1.53
N TYR A 121 13.54 12.69 0.60
CA TYR A 121 13.35 14.13 0.55
C TYR A 121 11.92 14.52 0.14
N ASN A 122 11.36 13.86 -0.88
CA ASN A 122 9.98 14.11 -1.33
C ASN A 122 8.95 13.68 -0.27
N ALA A 123 9.27 12.68 0.54
CA ALA A 123 8.46 12.26 1.69
C ALA A 123 8.47 13.26 2.86
N ARG A 124 9.35 14.28 2.82
CA ARG A 124 9.35 15.40 3.78
C ARG A 124 8.56 16.58 3.23
N PRO A 125 8.17 17.52 4.11
CA PRO A 125 7.50 18.72 3.67
C PRO A 125 8.32 19.50 2.64
N HIS A 126 7.73 19.75 1.47
CA HIS A 126 8.33 20.53 0.41
C HIS A 126 7.35 21.56 -0.18
N ALA A 127 7.90 22.61 -0.78
CA ALA A 127 7.05 23.60 -1.46
C ALA A 127 6.53 23.01 -2.77
N LEU A 128 5.23 22.77 -2.86
CA LEU A 128 4.57 22.40 -4.12
C LEU A 128 4.73 23.52 -5.15
N ARG A 129 4.93 23.13 -6.41
CA ARG A 129 4.94 24.07 -7.52
C ARG A 129 3.50 24.51 -7.84
N LEU A 130 3.35 25.71 -8.41
CA LEU A 130 2.03 26.26 -8.76
C LEU A 130 1.21 25.35 -9.70
N ASP A 131 1.87 24.60 -10.58
CA ASP A 131 1.24 23.66 -11.51
C ASP A 131 0.77 22.35 -10.87
N GLN A 132 1.27 22.02 -9.66
CA GLN A 132 0.85 20.85 -8.87
C GLN A 132 -0.35 21.17 -7.96
N ILE A 133 -0.67 22.44 -7.76
CA ILE A 133 -1.78 22.83 -6.89
C ILE A 133 -3.11 22.44 -7.56
N ARG A 134 -3.86 21.57 -6.88
CA ARG A 134 -5.25 21.24 -7.22
C ARG A 134 -6.14 21.54 -6.01
N SER A 135 -7.32 22.06 -6.29
CA SER A 135 -8.37 22.28 -5.28
C SER A 135 -9.39 21.16 -5.37
N SER A 136 -10.01 20.81 -4.24
CA SER A 136 -11.10 19.84 -4.18
C SER A 136 -12.37 20.28 -4.89
N GLY A 137 -12.48 21.57 -5.27
CA GLY A 137 -13.69 22.14 -5.83
C GLY A 137 -14.74 22.56 -4.80
N ILE A 138 -14.49 22.40 -3.50
CA ILE A 138 -15.37 22.88 -2.42
C ILE A 138 -14.77 24.13 -1.73
N PRO A 139 -15.56 25.14 -1.33
CA PRO A 139 -15.08 26.26 -0.52
C PRO A 139 -14.67 25.88 0.92
N GLY A 140 -13.84 26.70 1.56
CA GLY A 140 -13.55 26.61 3.00
C GLY A 140 -12.38 25.70 3.36
N PHE A 141 -12.43 25.06 4.53
CA PHE A 141 -11.33 24.21 5.03
C PHE A 141 -11.13 22.94 4.20
N LEU A 142 -12.16 22.50 3.48
CA LEU A 142 -12.14 21.36 2.56
C LEU A 142 -11.58 21.72 1.19
N ALA A 143 -11.17 22.98 0.93
CA ALA A 143 -10.80 23.45 -0.41
C ALA A 143 -9.48 22.90 -0.96
N LEU A 144 -8.68 22.27 -0.11
CA LEU A 144 -7.40 21.68 -0.50
C LEU A 144 -7.65 20.41 -1.31
N GLY A 145 -6.94 20.20 -2.42
CA GLY A 145 -6.89 18.88 -3.07
C GLY A 145 -5.98 17.92 -2.33
N ARG A 146 -5.71 16.75 -2.93
CA ARG A 146 -4.88 15.68 -2.33
C ARG A 146 -3.51 16.19 -1.90
N ASP A 147 -2.72 16.71 -2.83
CA ASP A 147 -1.31 17.06 -2.60
C ASP A 147 -1.15 18.17 -1.56
N LEU A 148 -2.04 19.16 -1.56
CA LEU A 148 -2.02 20.23 -0.58
C LEU A 148 -2.40 19.75 0.83
N THR A 149 -3.33 18.80 0.91
CA THR A 149 -3.72 18.20 2.18
C THR A 149 -2.56 17.39 2.73
N GLU A 150 -1.97 16.54 1.90
CA GLU A 150 -0.79 15.74 2.26
C GLU A 150 0.35 16.62 2.77
N GLU A 151 0.76 17.63 2.02
CA GLU A 151 1.82 18.55 2.42
C GLU A 151 1.47 19.32 3.71
N GLY A 152 0.20 19.66 3.89
CA GLY A 152 -0.31 20.29 5.11
C GLY A 152 -0.15 19.39 6.34
N TYR A 153 -0.55 18.12 6.24
CA TYR A 153 -0.43 17.14 7.31
C TYR A 153 1.03 16.72 7.54
N ASN A 154 1.82 16.53 6.48
CA ASN A 154 3.24 16.19 6.58
C ASN A 154 4.02 17.24 7.38
N ARG A 155 3.69 18.54 7.23
CA ARG A 155 4.29 19.62 8.05
C ARG A 155 3.94 19.57 9.54
N LEU A 156 2.78 19.01 9.87
CA LEU A 156 2.26 18.96 11.24
C LEU A 156 2.74 17.70 11.97
N ILE A 157 3.04 16.63 11.24
CA ILE A 157 3.50 15.34 11.78
C ILE A 157 5.04 15.37 11.86
N PRO A 158 5.64 15.31 13.07
CA PRO A 158 7.10 15.29 13.21
C PRO A 158 7.73 14.04 12.57
N ASP A 159 8.98 14.18 12.11
CA ASP A 159 9.77 13.07 11.58
C ASP A 159 9.81 11.88 12.55
N GLY A 160 9.55 10.68 12.03
CA GLY A 160 9.52 9.43 12.80
C GLY A 160 8.18 9.11 13.48
N TYR A 161 7.17 9.96 13.36
CA TYR A 161 5.80 9.70 13.81
C TYR A 161 4.85 9.51 12.63
N LYS A 162 3.76 8.78 12.87
CA LYS A 162 2.64 8.57 11.95
C LYS A 162 1.43 9.41 12.36
N ALA A 163 0.53 9.71 11.42
CA ALA A 163 -0.75 10.36 11.77
C ALA A 163 -1.55 9.52 12.78
N ALA A 164 -1.49 8.20 12.61
CA ALA A 164 -2.05 7.18 13.51
C ALA A 164 -1.63 7.38 14.98
N ASP A 165 -0.35 7.69 15.25
CA ASP A 165 0.17 7.85 16.60
C ASP A 165 -0.49 9.03 17.34
N PHE A 166 -0.74 10.14 16.62
CA PHE A 166 -1.42 11.30 17.16
C PHE A 166 -2.90 11.06 17.39
N ILE A 167 -3.57 10.37 16.46
CA ILE A 167 -4.98 9.98 16.58
C ILE A 167 -5.14 9.08 17.80
N ARG A 168 -4.29 8.07 17.95
CA ARG A 168 -4.27 7.17 19.11
C ARG A 168 -4.05 7.93 20.41
N LEU A 169 -3.05 8.80 20.46
CA LEU A 169 -2.76 9.61 21.65
C LEU A 169 -3.95 10.49 22.06
N LEU A 170 -4.64 11.09 21.09
CA LEU A 170 -5.82 11.89 21.33
C LEU A 170 -6.98 11.04 21.88
N LEU A 171 -7.22 9.87 21.30
CA LEU A 171 -8.30 8.96 21.71
C LEU A 171 -8.02 8.27 23.07
N ASP A 172 -6.76 8.04 23.42
CA ASP A 172 -6.33 7.54 24.74
C ASP A 172 -6.45 8.59 25.86
N SER A 173 -6.80 9.84 25.52
CA SER A 173 -7.09 10.88 26.52
C SER A 173 -8.27 10.48 27.41
N PRO A 174 -8.19 10.71 28.74
CA PRO A 174 -9.31 10.47 29.66
C PRO A 174 -10.63 11.12 29.23
N LEU A 175 -10.57 12.24 28.49
CA LEU A 175 -11.72 12.99 27.99
C LEU A 175 -12.40 12.32 26.77
N LEU A 176 -11.71 11.42 26.07
CA LEU A 176 -12.16 10.75 24.86
C LEU A 176 -12.17 9.23 24.99
N THR A 177 -12.04 8.68 26.21
CA THR A 177 -12.17 7.25 26.51
C THR A 177 -13.41 6.60 25.90
N GLN A 178 -14.47 7.39 25.76
CA GLN A 178 -15.73 7.01 25.15
C GLN A 178 -15.61 6.66 23.64
N HIS A 179 -14.53 7.11 22.98
CA HIS A 179 -14.21 6.90 21.57
C HIS A 179 -13.10 5.85 21.35
N GLN A 180 -12.67 5.16 22.42
CA GLN A 180 -11.81 3.98 22.28
C GLN A 180 -12.54 2.85 21.54
N PRO A 181 -11.80 1.91 20.93
CA PRO A 181 -12.38 0.73 20.31
C PRO A 181 -13.30 -0.02 21.28
N ARG A 182 -14.42 -0.51 20.75
CA ARG A 182 -15.42 -1.28 21.50
C ARG A 182 -15.72 -2.56 20.73
N PRO A 183 -16.00 -3.69 21.40
CA PRO A 183 -16.26 -4.95 20.74
C PRO A 183 -17.25 -4.85 19.59
N VAL A 184 -16.85 -5.36 18.42
CA VAL A 184 -17.71 -5.43 17.24
C VAL A 184 -18.20 -6.86 17.05
N SER A 185 -19.53 -7.00 17.03
CA SER A 185 -20.23 -8.26 16.72
C SER A 185 -20.73 -8.25 15.28
N ILE A 186 -21.01 -9.42 14.72
CA ILE A 186 -21.60 -9.55 13.39
C ILE A 186 -22.97 -10.23 13.45
N GLU A 187 -23.84 -9.84 12.54
CA GLU A 187 -25.13 -10.48 12.27
C GLU A 187 -25.20 -10.81 10.78
N LYS A 188 -25.35 -12.09 10.44
CA LYS A 188 -25.59 -12.54 9.06
C LYS A 188 -27.00 -12.14 8.63
N MET A 189 -27.10 -11.27 7.63
CA MET A 189 -28.37 -10.66 7.20
C MET A 189 -29.04 -11.48 6.10
N GLU A 190 -28.35 -11.60 4.97
CA GLU A 190 -28.86 -12.30 3.79
C GLU A 190 -27.73 -13.04 3.10
N GLU A 191 -28.11 -14.09 2.38
CA GLU A 191 -27.23 -14.89 1.57
C GLU A 191 -27.95 -15.18 0.25
N ALA A 192 -27.33 -14.79 -0.85
CA ALA A 192 -27.88 -14.92 -2.18
C ALA A 192 -26.85 -15.50 -3.14
N THR A 193 -27.35 -16.16 -4.17
CA THR A 193 -26.53 -16.56 -5.32
C THR A 193 -26.80 -15.55 -6.42
N GLU A 194 -25.75 -14.84 -6.82
CA GLU A 194 -25.81 -13.77 -7.81
C GLU A 194 -24.86 -14.08 -8.97
N ASP A 195 -25.15 -13.53 -10.15
CA ASP A 195 -24.17 -13.45 -11.21
C ASP A 195 -23.31 -12.20 -10.98
N VAL A 196 -22.05 -12.40 -10.61
CA VAL A 196 -21.13 -11.32 -10.22
C VAL A 196 -20.03 -11.21 -11.26
N GLN A 197 -19.82 -9.98 -11.75
CA GLN A 197 -18.62 -9.63 -12.51
C GLN A 197 -17.60 -9.05 -11.53
N PRO A 198 -16.54 -9.79 -11.18
CA PRO A 198 -15.60 -9.37 -10.15
C PRO A 198 -14.54 -8.47 -10.78
N THR A 199 -14.96 -7.34 -11.33
CA THR A 199 -14.04 -6.29 -11.79
C THR A 199 -13.78 -5.31 -10.64
N MET A 200 -12.65 -4.60 -10.69
CA MET A 200 -12.35 -3.56 -9.69
C MET A 200 -13.45 -2.49 -9.68
N ALA A 201 -13.91 -2.05 -10.85
CA ALA A 201 -14.99 -1.08 -10.99
C ALA A 201 -16.31 -1.55 -10.38
N GLU A 202 -16.76 -2.77 -10.68
CA GLU A 202 -18.01 -3.31 -10.11
C GLU A 202 -17.90 -3.53 -8.59
N SER A 203 -16.72 -3.89 -8.10
CA SER A 203 -16.47 -4.01 -6.65
C SER A 203 -16.64 -2.66 -5.94
N LEU A 204 -16.15 -1.57 -6.56
CA LEU A 204 -16.34 -0.20 -6.06
C LEU A 204 -17.80 0.25 -6.15
N ARG A 205 -18.54 -0.07 -7.23
CA ARG A 205 -19.98 0.21 -7.32
C ARG A 205 -20.81 -0.57 -6.30
N ARG A 206 -20.41 -1.82 -5.99
CA ARG A 206 -21.04 -2.61 -4.92
C ARG A 206 -20.84 -1.97 -3.55
N LEU A 207 -19.62 -1.49 -3.28
CA LEU A 207 -19.32 -0.76 -2.05
C LEU A 207 -20.18 0.50 -1.90
N GLU A 208 -20.51 1.21 -2.98
CA GLU A 208 -21.37 2.40 -2.94
C GLU A 208 -22.79 2.02 -2.49
N ARG A 209 -23.33 0.93 -3.03
CA ARG A 209 -24.63 0.39 -2.63
C ARG A 209 -24.64 -0.01 -1.16
N LEU A 210 -23.55 -0.58 -0.64
CA LEU A 210 -23.40 -0.88 0.78
C LEU A 210 -23.31 0.36 1.66
N HIS A 211 -22.51 1.34 1.23
CA HIS A 211 -22.36 2.61 1.92
C HIS A 211 -23.73 3.31 2.07
N ALA A 212 -24.55 3.32 1.01
CA ALA A 212 -25.87 3.93 0.99
C ALA A 212 -26.88 3.31 1.98
N LEU A 213 -26.68 2.06 2.42
CA LEU A 213 -27.52 1.44 3.48
C LEU A 213 -27.32 2.14 4.83
N ASN A 214 -26.12 2.67 5.08
CA ASN A 214 -25.78 3.46 6.26
C ASN A 214 -26.11 2.71 7.60
N ASP A 215 -25.85 1.41 7.64
CA ASP A 215 -26.30 0.54 8.73
C ASP A 215 -25.24 -0.44 9.28
N GLY A 216 -23.99 -0.33 8.83
CA GLY A 216 -22.88 -1.18 9.25
C GLY A 216 -22.67 -2.43 8.40
N ALA A 217 -23.31 -2.54 7.24
CA ALA A 217 -23.19 -3.71 6.38
C ALA A 217 -21.83 -3.84 5.66
N ILE A 218 -21.27 -5.04 5.65
CA ILE A 218 -20.21 -5.50 4.74
C ILE A 218 -20.75 -6.64 3.87
N GLU A 219 -20.10 -6.90 2.73
CA GLU A 219 -20.36 -8.10 1.92
C GLU A 219 -19.14 -9.00 1.87
N VAL A 220 -19.41 -10.31 1.93
CA VAL A 220 -18.44 -11.37 1.65
C VAL A 220 -18.94 -12.15 0.44
N ILE A 221 -18.12 -12.19 -0.61
CA ILE A 221 -18.45 -12.85 -1.87
C ILE A 221 -17.54 -14.07 -2.02
N GLN A 222 -18.13 -15.24 -2.21
CA GLN A 222 -17.44 -16.47 -2.55
C GLN A 222 -17.46 -16.68 -4.07
N PHE A 223 -16.29 -16.85 -4.67
CA PHE A 223 -16.13 -17.26 -6.05
C PHE A 223 -15.73 -18.73 -6.12
N ASP A 224 -16.23 -19.46 -7.13
CA ASP A 224 -15.74 -20.79 -7.46
C ASP A 224 -14.65 -20.67 -8.54
N ASN A 225 -13.41 -21.01 -8.19
CA ASN A 225 -12.31 -21.06 -9.14
C ASN A 225 -11.94 -22.52 -9.42
N ASN A 226 -12.75 -23.18 -10.26
CA ASN A 226 -12.56 -24.58 -10.67
C ASN A 226 -12.43 -25.56 -9.50
N GLY A 227 -13.25 -25.39 -8.45
CA GLY A 227 -13.25 -26.25 -7.27
C GLY A 227 -12.35 -25.78 -6.13
N SER A 228 -11.68 -24.63 -6.27
CA SER A 228 -11.03 -23.92 -5.15
C SER A 228 -11.77 -22.63 -4.87
N PRO A 229 -12.35 -22.44 -3.67
CA PRO A 229 -13.03 -21.21 -3.33
C PRO A 229 -12.02 -20.07 -3.15
N SER A 230 -12.42 -18.88 -3.57
CA SER A 230 -11.75 -17.63 -3.19
C SER A 230 -12.78 -16.63 -2.72
N TRP A 231 -12.31 -15.63 -1.96
CA TRP A 231 -13.19 -14.73 -1.24
C TRP A 231 -12.85 -13.28 -1.52
N MET A 232 -13.87 -12.45 -1.58
CA MET A 232 -13.73 -11.00 -1.57
C MET A 232 -14.53 -10.43 -0.41
N VAL A 233 -13.92 -9.55 0.38
CA VAL A 233 -14.62 -8.75 1.38
C VAL A 233 -14.72 -7.30 0.93
N LEU A 234 -15.94 -6.76 0.97
CA LEU A 234 -16.25 -5.37 0.65
C LEU A 234 -16.54 -4.60 1.94
N ILE A 235 -15.68 -3.64 2.28
CA ILE A 235 -15.80 -2.78 3.48
C ILE A 235 -16.16 -1.34 3.06
N PRO A 236 -17.36 -0.83 3.41
CA PRO A 236 -17.82 0.50 2.97
C PRO A 236 -17.04 1.63 3.65
N GLY A 237 -17.15 2.83 3.09
CA GLY A 237 -16.66 4.06 3.72
C GLY A 237 -17.54 4.53 4.87
N THR A 238 -17.14 5.64 5.50
CA THR A 238 -17.81 6.25 6.65
C THR A 238 -19.30 6.44 6.43
N GLN A 239 -20.15 6.00 7.35
CA GLN A 239 -21.61 6.06 7.32
C GLN A 239 -22.11 7.09 8.36
N PRO A 240 -22.12 8.40 8.05
CA PRO A 240 -22.24 9.46 9.05
C PRO A 240 -23.65 9.63 9.64
N GLN A 241 -24.70 9.17 8.96
CA GLN A 241 -26.07 9.25 9.50
C GLN A 241 -26.46 8.01 10.31
N SER A 242 -25.52 7.12 10.63
CA SER A 242 -25.76 5.85 11.31
C SER A 242 -25.66 5.98 12.84
N PRO A 243 -26.22 5.05 13.63
CA PRO A 243 -26.09 5.09 15.09
C PRO A 243 -24.63 4.84 15.52
N SER A 244 -24.25 5.28 16.73
CA SER A 244 -22.87 5.08 17.26
C SER A 244 -22.49 3.63 17.56
N THR A 245 -23.42 2.70 17.36
CA THR A 245 -23.22 1.25 17.36
C THR A 245 -22.83 0.73 15.98
N ASN A 246 -22.82 1.54 14.93
CA ASN A 246 -22.22 1.19 13.65
C ASN A 246 -20.71 1.43 13.75
N PRO A 247 -19.85 0.42 13.50
CA PRO A 247 -18.42 0.65 13.53
C PRO A 247 -17.91 1.58 12.43
N PHE A 248 -18.65 1.74 11.34
CA PHE A 248 -18.29 2.63 10.23
C PHE A 248 -18.83 4.05 10.41
N ASP A 249 -19.30 4.43 11.60
CA ASP A 249 -19.65 5.82 11.89
C ASP A 249 -18.40 6.74 11.89
N ILE A 250 -18.61 8.04 12.10
CA ILE A 250 -17.52 9.02 12.16
C ILE A 250 -16.49 8.66 13.26
N GLN A 251 -16.93 8.06 14.37
CA GLN A 251 -16.04 7.66 15.46
C GLN A 251 -15.14 6.49 15.05
N GLY A 252 -15.62 5.61 14.17
CA GLY A 252 -14.85 4.50 13.61
C GLY A 252 -13.61 4.91 12.84
N ILE A 253 -13.50 6.17 12.40
CA ILE A 253 -12.30 6.67 11.72
C ILE A 253 -11.11 6.59 12.69
N GLY A 254 -11.37 6.88 13.97
CA GLY A 254 -10.38 6.78 15.04
C GLY A 254 -9.89 5.35 15.27
N GLU A 255 -10.78 4.37 15.22
CA GLU A 255 -10.43 2.94 15.33
C GLU A 255 -9.60 2.49 14.11
N ALA A 256 -10.02 2.87 12.90
CA ALA A 256 -9.33 2.52 11.67
C ALA A 256 -7.90 3.06 11.62
N LEU A 257 -7.72 4.34 11.96
CA LEU A 257 -6.43 5.02 11.86
C LEU A 257 -5.55 4.86 13.11
N GLY A 258 -6.14 4.89 14.31
CA GLY A 258 -5.38 4.96 15.57
C GLY A 258 -5.20 3.61 16.28
N TYR A 259 -6.01 2.61 15.96
CA TYR A 259 -6.01 1.31 16.65
C TYR A 259 -5.93 0.12 15.68
N ASP A 260 -5.43 0.35 14.46
CA ASP A 260 -5.19 -0.69 13.46
C ASP A 260 -6.41 -1.61 13.23
N SER A 261 -7.63 -1.05 13.39
CA SER A 261 -8.89 -1.80 13.26
C SER A 261 -9.02 -2.99 14.21
N GLU A 262 -8.59 -2.83 15.47
CA GLU A 262 -8.55 -3.88 16.50
C GLU A 262 -9.86 -4.68 16.65
N GLU A 263 -11.03 -4.06 16.43
CA GLU A 263 -12.34 -4.73 16.57
C GLU A 263 -12.98 -5.06 15.22
N VAL A 264 -12.78 -4.22 14.20
CA VAL A 264 -13.27 -4.51 12.83
C VAL A 264 -12.54 -5.70 12.18
N VAL A 265 -11.24 -5.88 12.39
CA VAL A 265 -10.48 -7.00 11.78
C VAL A 265 -10.97 -8.37 12.27
N PRO A 266 -11.13 -8.63 13.59
CA PRO A 266 -11.73 -9.87 14.07
C PRO A 266 -13.17 -10.08 13.56
N ALA A 267 -13.96 -9.02 13.45
CA ALA A 267 -15.33 -9.09 12.93
C ALA A 267 -15.36 -9.50 11.44
N VAL A 268 -14.47 -8.95 10.62
CA VAL A 268 -14.28 -9.37 9.21
C VAL A 268 -13.84 -10.83 9.13
N GLY A 269 -12.88 -11.25 9.95
CA GLY A 269 -12.48 -12.66 10.03
C GLY A 269 -13.64 -13.59 10.42
N GLN A 270 -14.51 -13.16 11.34
CA GLN A 270 -15.70 -13.92 11.69
C GLN A 270 -16.71 -13.98 10.54
N ALA A 271 -16.91 -12.89 9.79
CA ALA A 271 -17.80 -12.87 8.65
C ALA A 271 -17.33 -13.82 7.54
N LEU A 272 -16.02 -13.86 7.26
CA LEU A 272 -15.42 -14.83 6.33
C LEU A 272 -15.71 -16.26 6.77
N ARG A 273 -15.47 -16.60 8.05
CA ARG A 273 -15.78 -17.94 8.59
C ARG A 273 -17.27 -18.29 8.45
N GLU A 274 -18.18 -17.38 8.77
CA GLU A 274 -19.63 -17.60 8.69
C GLU A 274 -20.17 -17.64 7.25
N ALA A 275 -19.44 -17.05 6.29
CA ALA A 275 -19.71 -17.18 4.88
C ALA A 275 -19.25 -18.55 4.33
N GLY A 276 -18.25 -19.15 4.98
CA GLY A 276 -17.75 -20.49 4.70
C GLY A 276 -16.25 -20.57 4.37
N ALA A 277 -15.50 -19.48 4.55
CA ALA A 277 -14.06 -19.45 4.27
C ALA A 277 -13.29 -20.37 5.23
N ALA A 278 -12.39 -21.17 4.67
CA ALA A 278 -11.49 -22.02 5.42
C ALA A 278 -10.12 -21.35 5.61
N ALA A 279 -9.34 -21.89 6.55
CA ALA A 279 -7.99 -21.41 6.78
C ALA A 279 -7.11 -21.65 5.54
N GLY A 280 -6.36 -20.63 5.12
CA GLY A 280 -5.53 -20.61 3.92
C GLY A 280 -6.29 -20.31 2.62
N ASP A 281 -7.60 -20.08 2.67
CA ASP A 281 -8.33 -19.68 1.47
C ASP A 281 -7.85 -18.29 0.98
N PRO A 282 -7.72 -18.07 -0.34
CA PRO A 282 -7.35 -16.78 -0.92
C PRO A 282 -8.42 -15.71 -0.66
N VAL A 283 -7.98 -14.54 -0.19
CA VAL A 283 -8.86 -13.39 0.09
C VAL A 283 -8.41 -12.15 -0.69
N VAL A 284 -9.38 -11.40 -1.22
CA VAL A 284 -9.24 -10.01 -1.66
C VAL A 284 -10.00 -9.11 -0.71
N ALA A 285 -9.40 -7.99 -0.30
CA ALA A 285 -10.10 -6.95 0.44
C ALA A 285 -10.29 -5.72 -0.45
N VAL A 286 -11.50 -5.18 -0.49
CA VAL A 286 -11.82 -3.94 -1.19
C VAL A 286 -12.46 -2.96 -0.23
N GLY A 287 -11.98 -1.71 -0.21
CA GLY A 287 -12.55 -0.70 0.66
C GLY A 287 -12.50 0.71 0.08
N HIS A 288 -13.48 1.52 0.47
CA HIS A 288 -13.55 2.94 0.11
C HIS A 288 -13.34 3.79 1.36
N SER A 289 -12.59 4.90 1.26
CA SER A 289 -12.41 5.87 2.36
C SER A 289 -11.95 5.15 3.65
N GLN A 290 -12.66 5.33 4.77
CA GLN A 290 -12.45 4.58 6.03
C GLN A 290 -12.39 3.05 5.84
N GLY A 291 -13.24 2.48 5.01
CA GLY A 291 -13.24 1.04 4.71
C GLY A 291 -11.95 0.58 4.01
N GLY A 292 -11.31 1.46 3.24
CA GLY A 292 -10.00 1.19 2.64
C GLY A 292 -8.88 1.12 3.68
N VAL A 293 -8.97 1.92 4.75
CA VAL A 293 -8.06 1.84 5.90
C VAL A 293 -8.23 0.50 6.62
N HIS A 294 -9.48 0.08 6.89
CA HIS A 294 -9.77 -1.25 7.44
C HIS A 294 -9.24 -2.38 6.54
N ALA A 295 -9.43 -2.29 5.23
CA ALA A 295 -8.94 -3.26 4.26
C ALA A 295 -7.40 -3.36 4.28
N MET A 296 -6.70 -2.23 4.34
CA MET A 296 -5.24 -2.20 4.48
C MET A 296 -4.76 -2.71 5.84
N ASN A 297 -5.52 -2.50 6.91
CA ASN A 297 -5.18 -3.04 8.23
C ASN A 297 -5.25 -4.57 8.29
N LEU A 298 -6.11 -5.22 7.48
CA LEU A 298 -6.07 -6.68 7.31
C LEU A 298 -4.69 -7.17 6.85
N SER A 299 -4.00 -6.38 6.00
CA SER A 299 -2.71 -6.73 5.41
C SER A 299 -1.51 -6.61 6.35
N GLN A 300 -1.68 -6.03 7.55
CA GLN A 300 -0.67 -6.01 8.61
C GLN A 300 -1.06 -6.86 9.83
N ASN A 301 -2.31 -7.33 9.91
CA ASN A 301 -2.80 -8.08 11.05
C ASN A 301 -2.34 -9.55 11.00
N LYS A 302 -1.38 -9.90 11.87
CA LYS A 302 -0.81 -11.26 11.93
C LYS A 302 -1.81 -12.36 12.24
N ALA A 303 -2.83 -12.09 13.06
CA ALA A 303 -3.84 -13.09 13.39
C ALA A 303 -4.71 -13.40 12.16
N PHE A 304 -5.14 -12.36 11.44
CA PHE A 304 -5.87 -12.49 10.18
C PHE A 304 -5.05 -13.23 9.12
N LEU A 305 -3.80 -12.83 8.91
CA LEU A 305 -2.91 -13.43 7.89
C LEU A 305 -2.44 -14.86 8.21
N ASN A 306 -2.48 -15.26 9.49
CA ASN A 306 -2.24 -16.66 9.88
C ASN A 306 -3.44 -17.55 9.57
N GLU A 307 -4.64 -16.98 9.47
CA GLU A 307 -5.87 -17.70 9.18
C GLU A 307 -6.20 -17.68 7.68
N PHE A 308 -6.13 -16.52 7.03
CA PHE A 308 -6.50 -16.34 5.63
C PHE A 308 -5.32 -15.90 4.77
N ASP A 309 -5.33 -16.31 3.51
CA ASP A 309 -4.30 -15.95 2.54
C ASP A 309 -4.71 -14.67 1.80
N LEU A 310 -4.54 -13.51 2.44
CA LEU A 310 -4.83 -12.21 1.82
C LEU A 310 -3.86 -11.96 0.67
N LYS A 311 -4.37 -11.98 -0.57
CA LYS A 311 -3.57 -11.83 -1.78
C LYS A 311 -3.54 -10.42 -2.33
N TYR A 312 -4.64 -9.69 -2.16
CA TYR A 312 -4.82 -8.42 -2.83
C TYR A 312 -5.67 -7.44 -2.01
N VAL A 313 -5.27 -6.17 -1.99
CA VAL A 313 -6.06 -5.07 -1.42
C VAL A 313 -6.31 -3.98 -2.47
N LEU A 314 -7.58 -3.68 -2.72
CA LEU A 314 -8.00 -2.54 -3.55
C LEU A 314 -8.57 -1.45 -2.64
N THR A 315 -8.04 -0.23 -2.71
CA THR A 315 -8.63 0.91 -2.01
C THR A 315 -8.98 2.04 -2.95
N ALA A 316 -10.02 2.79 -2.63
CA ALA A 316 -10.39 4.03 -3.30
C ALA A 316 -10.55 5.15 -2.27
N GLY A 317 -9.92 6.30 -2.51
CA GLY A 317 -10.06 7.49 -1.66
C GLY A 317 -9.58 7.32 -0.21
N ALA A 318 -8.73 6.33 0.08
CA ALA A 318 -8.36 5.98 1.45
C ALA A 318 -6.97 6.53 1.83
N PRO A 319 -6.79 7.13 3.03
CA PRO A 319 -5.49 7.55 3.54
C PRO A 319 -4.75 6.32 4.12
N VAL A 320 -3.90 5.72 3.29
CA VAL A 320 -3.22 4.44 3.60
C VAL A 320 -1.71 4.50 3.42
N GLY A 321 -1.14 5.67 3.15
CA GLY A 321 0.28 5.91 2.95
C GLY A 321 1.13 5.42 4.13
N ASP A 322 0.62 5.54 5.35
CA ASP A 322 1.28 5.10 6.59
C ASP A 322 1.15 3.59 6.89
N ILE A 323 0.35 2.84 6.12
CA ILE A 323 0.13 1.40 6.31
C ILE A 323 1.01 0.61 5.35
N THR A 324 1.81 -0.31 5.88
CA THR A 324 2.70 -1.18 5.11
C THR A 324 2.18 -2.63 5.18
N PRO A 325 1.73 -3.21 4.05
CA PRO A 325 1.35 -4.61 4.00
C PRO A 325 2.51 -5.55 4.35
N GLU A 326 2.18 -6.73 4.86
CA GLU A 326 3.14 -7.82 4.95
C GLU A 326 3.61 -8.28 3.56
N PRO A 327 4.83 -8.83 3.43
CA PRO A 327 5.38 -9.24 2.14
C PRO A 327 4.48 -10.24 1.41
N GLY A 328 4.36 -10.08 0.09
CA GLY A 328 3.59 -10.99 -0.78
C GLY A 328 2.12 -10.62 -0.95
N ILE A 329 1.67 -9.52 -0.36
CA ILE A 329 0.32 -8.96 -0.55
C ILE A 329 0.40 -7.82 -1.56
N ALA A 330 -0.29 -7.97 -2.69
CA ALA A 330 -0.37 -6.89 -3.70
C ALA A 330 -1.43 -5.86 -3.31
N SER A 331 -1.23 -4.59 -3.68
CA SER A 331 -2.26 -3.57 -3.51
C SER A 331 -2.33 -2.58 -4.65
N LEU A 332 -3.53 -2.07 -4.91
CA LEU A 332 -3.78 -0.94 -5.79
C LEU A 332 -4.63 0.10 -5.07
N HIS A 333 -4.16 1.34 -5.11
CA HIS A 333 -4.79 2.49 -4.47
C HIS A 333 -5.23 3.48 -5.55
N LEU A 334 -6.53 3.71 -5.64
CA LEU A 334 -7.10 4.78 -6.45
C LEU A 334 -7.23 6.03 -5.59
N GLU A 335 -6.65 7.12 -6.08
CA GLU A 335 -6.75 8.45 -5.47
C GLU A 335 -7.09 9.47 -6.56
N HIS A 336 -7.63 10.62 -6.17
CA HIS A 336 -7.96 11.69 -7.10
C HIS A 336 -7.28 12.99 -6.66
N VAL A 337 -6.75 13.79 -7.60
CA VAL A 337 -6.05 15.05 -7.25
C VAL A 337 -6.95 16.08 -6.55
N GLN A 338 -8.25 16.01 -6.80
CA GLN A 338 -9.30 16.81 -6.13
C GLN A 338 -9.92 16.12 -4.90
N ASP A 339 -9.42 14.96 -4.48
CA ASP A 339 -9.82 14.29 -3.24
C ASP A 339 -8.82 14.60 -2.13
N TRP A 340 -9.26 15.29 -1.09
CA TRP A 340 -8.39 15.64 0.03
C TRP A 340 -8.16 14.47 1.00
N VAL A 341 -9.08 13.49 1.03
CA VAL A 341 -9.11 12.44 2.05
C VAL A 341 -7.85 11.56 2.02
N PRO A 342 -7.35 11.07 0.86
CA PRO A 342 -6.10 10.29 0.82
C PRO A 342 -4.90 11.02 1.42
N GLY A 343 -4.82 12.35 1.29
CA GLY A 343 -3.71 13.14 1.83
C GLY A 343 -3.76 13.35 3.35
N THR A 344 -4.78 12.87 4.06
CA THR A 344 -4.95 13.17 5.50
C THR A 344 -3.99 12.43 6.42
N ASP A 345 -3.32 11.38 5.95
CA ASP A 345 -2.23 10.74 6.69
C ASP A 345 -0.88 11.48 6.54
N GLY A 346 -0.81 12.48 5.64
CA GLY A 346 0.40 13.26 5.38
C GLY A 346 1.52 12.46 4.72
N ARG A 347 1.22 11.30 4.12
CA ARG A 347 2.22 10.42 3.51
C ARG A 347 1.81 10.01 2.10
N MET A 348 2.76 10.08 1.18
CA MET A 348 2.62 9.37 -0.08
C MET A 348 2.64 7.86 0.15
N ASN A 349 1.83 7.16 -0.63
CA ASN A 349 1.98 5.72 -0.81
C ASN A 349 3.40 5.37 -1.30
N ALA A 350 4.01 4.38 -0.64
CA ALA A 350 5.36 3.93 -0.96
C ALA A 350 5.46 3.36 -2.39
N ASP A 351 6.52 3.75 -3.12
CA ASP A 351 6.87 3.19 -4.42
C ASP A 351 7.55 1.83 -4.21
N THR A 352 6.77 0.75 -4.31
CA THR A 352 7.25 -0.63 -4.16
C THR A 352 6.69 -1.50 -5.27
N LYS A 353 7.32 -2.67 -5.50
CA LYS A 353 6.88 -3.63 -6.52
C LYS A 353 5.45 -4.14 -6.29
N GLU A 354 5.06 -4.39 -5.05
CA GLU A 354 3.74 -4.95 -4.70
C GLU A 354 2.65 -3.88 -4.53
N ARG A 355 2.99 -2.60 -4.48
CA ARG A 355 2.03 -1.50 -4.26
C ARG A 355 1.95 -0.57 -5.46
N VAL A 356 0.76 -0.43 -6.03
CA VAL A 356 0.48 0.52 -7.10
C VAL A 356 -0.43 1.63 -6.60
N THR A 357 -0.11 2.88 -6.91
CA THR A 357 -1.00 4.03 -6.71
C THR A 357 -1.34 4.63 -8.05
N VAL A 358 -2.64 4.80 -8.30
CA VAL A 358 -3.19 5.44 -9.48
C VAL A 358 -3.88 6.72 -9.04
N THR A 359 -3.27 7.85 -9.39
CA THR A 359 -3.85 9.16 -9.14
C THR A 359 -4.58 9.65 -10.39
N LEU A 360 -5.89 9.78 -10.30
CA LEU A 360 -6.77 10.34 -11.32
C LEU A 360 -6.60 11.87 -11.38
N THR A 361 -6.42 12.40 -12.59
CA THR A 361 -6.14 13.82 -12.82
C THR A 361 -7.19 14.54 -13.66
N ASP A 362 -8.28 13.87 -14.01
CA ASP A 362 -9.41 14.52 -14.68
C ASP A 362 -10.02 15.63 -13.82
N GLU A 363 -10.62 16.62 -14.48
CA GLU A 363 -11.25 17.73 -13.80
C GLU A 363 -12.71 17.39 -13.51
N LEU A 364 -13.03 17.23 -12.23
CA LEU A 364 -14.38 17.03 -11.73
C LEU A 364 -14.99 18.36 -11.31
N GLN A 365 -16.28 18.49 -11.55
CA GLN A 365 -17.09 19.63 -11.14
C GLN A 365 -18.11 19.15 -10.11
N ALA A 366 -18.34 19.95 -9.06
CA ALA A 366 -19.43 19.68 -8.13
C ALA A 366 -20.78 19.84 -8.86
N PRO A 367 -21.72 18.88 -8.73
CA PRO A 367 -23.06 19.02 -9.29
C PRO A 367 -23.77 20.27 -8.75
N ASP A 368 -24.42 21.03 -9.64
CA ASP A 368 -25.15 22.23 -9.25
C ASP A 368 -26.35 21.90 -8.34
N GLY A 369 -26.33 22.41 -7.10
CA GLY A 369 -27.47 22.34 -6.18
C GLY A 369 -27.55 21.07 -5.32
N GLU A 370 -26.55 20.20 -5.36
CA GLU A 370 -26.43 19.03 -4.47
C GLU A 370 -25.50 19.34 -3.28
N ASP A 371 -25.66 18.61 -2.17
CA ASP A 371 -24.71 18.69 -1.05
C ASP A 371 -23.37 18.10 -1.52
N PRO A 372 -22.28 18.90 -1.55
CA PRO A 372 -21.01 18.43 -2.09
C PRO A 372 -20.35 17.37 -1.21
N GLY A 373 -20.84 17.11 0.01
CA GLY A 373 -20.31 16.09 0.90
C GLY A 373 -18.83 16.29 1.19
N LEU A 374 -18.00 15.28 0.90
CA LEU A 374 -16.53 15.34 1.01
C LEU A 374 -15.85 15.92 -0.24
N GLY A 375 -16.61 16.17 -1.31
CA GLY A 375 -16.15 16.76 -2.56
C GLY A 375 -16.31 15.84 -3.76
N PRO A 376 -16.37 16.41 -4.98
CA PRO A 376 -16.53 15.62 -6.20
C PRO A 376 -15.38 14.62 -6.41
N GLY A 377 -14.17 14.92 -5.91
CA GLY A 377 -13.03 13.99 -5.97
C GLY A 377 -13.18 12.76 -5.07
N HIS A 378 -14.00 12.82 -4.01
CA HIS A 378 -14.22 11.70 -3.09
C HIS A 378 -15.51 10.92 -3.41
N ASP A 379 -15.97 11.01 -4.66
CA ASP A 379 -17.13 10.29 -5.16
C ASP A 379 -16.75 8.88 -5.62
N GLN A 380 -17.61 7.92 -5.32
CA GLN A 380 -17.31 6.51 -5.50
C GLN A 380 -17.49 6.02 -6.95
N GLU A 381 -18.44 6.59 -7.70
CA GLU A 381 -18.60 6.28 -9.12
C GLU A 381 -17.42 6.84 -9.93
N ASN A 382 -16.87 8.00 -9.54
CA ASN A 382 -15.64 8.51 -10.14
C ASN A 382 -14.46 7.54 -9.95
N TYR A 383 -14.33 6.94 -8.77
CA TYR A 383 -13.33 5.90 -8.54
C TYR A 383 -13.61 4.62 -9.32
N ALA A 384 -14.88 4.21 -9.47
CA ALA A 384 -15.25 3.07 -10.29
C ALA A 384 -14.91 3.30 -11.78
N ALA A 385 -15.18 4.50 -12.32
CA ALA A 385 -14.78 4.89 -13.66
C ALA A 385 -13.24 4.91 -13.82
N GLY A 386 -12.51 5.40 -12.81
CA GLY A 386 -11.06 5.29 -12.76
C GLY A 386 -10.55 3.85 -12.81
N ALA A 387 -11.22 2.92 -12.12
CA ALA A 387 -10.90 1.50 -12.18
C ALA A 387 -11.15 0.87 -13.56
N GLU A 388 -12.08 1.41 -14.36
CA GLU A 388 -12.27 1.02 -15.77
C GLU A 388 -11.10 1.50 -16.64
N LEU A 389 -10.58 2.71 -16.38
CA LEU A 389 -9.38 3.21 -17.05
C LEU A 389 -8.17 2.35 -16.70
N VAL A 390 -8.03 1.93 -15.43
CA VAL A 390 -6.99 0.98 -15.02
C VAL A 390 -7.08 -0.33 -15.80
N ALA A 391 -8.29 -0.89 -15.95
CA ALA A 391 -8.49 -2.12 -16.71
C ALA A 391 -8.20 -1.97 -18.22
N ALA A 392 -8.32 -0.76 -18.77
CA ALA A 392 -8.06 -0.44 -20.17
C ALA A 392 -6.60 -0.02 -20.46
N SER A 393 -5.80 0.19 -19.41
CA SER A 393 -4.41 0.64 -19.50
C SER A 393 -3.49 -0.41 -20.13
N HIS A 394 -2.40 0.08 -20.76
CA HIS A 394 -1.30 -0.75 -21.26
C HIS A 394 -0.03 -0.62 -20.39
N ASP A 395 -0.11 0.08 -19.26
CA ASP A 395 0.99 0.21 -18.31
C ASP A 395 1.30 -1.15 -17.65
N GLU A 396 2.59 -1.48 -17.54
CA GLU A 396 3.04 -2.79 -17.04
C GLU A 396 2.62 -3.03 -15.58
N SER A 397 2.65 -1.99 -14.73
CA SER A 397 2.20 -2.08 -13.34
C SER A 397 0.70 -2.32 -13.25
N LEU A 398 -0.09 -1.64 -14.08
CA LEU A 398 -1.56 -1.81 -14.10
C LEU A 398 -2.00 -3.15 -14.68
N LEU A 399 -1.32 -3.64 -15.72
CA LEU A 399 -1.53 -4.98 -16.26
C LEU A 399 -1.20 -6.06 -15.21
N ALA A 400 -0.05 -5.95 -14.54
CA ALA A 400 0.35 -6.89 -13.50
C ALA A 400 -0.62 -6.86 -12.30
N SER A 401 -1.04 -5.68 -11.87
CA SER A 401 -1.96 -5.51 -10.75
C SER A 401 -3.36 -6.02 -11.07
N SER A 402 -3.88 -5.74 -12.27
CA SER A 402 -5.16 -6.26 -12.75
C SER A 402 -5.15 -7.78 -12.85
N ALA A 403 -4.04 -8.36 -13.32
CA ALA A 403 -3.86 -9.81 -13.36
C ALA A 403 -3.79 -10.44 -11.96
N ALA A 404 -3.15 -9.78 -10.99
CA ALA A 404 -3.11 -10.25 -9.60
C ALA A 404 -4.50 -10.27 -8.96
N PHE A 405 -5.29 -9.21 -9.15
CA PHE A 405 -6.68 -9.16 -8.70
C PHE A 405 -7.53 -10.26 -9.37
N ALA A 406 -7.53 -10.31 -10.70
CA ALA A 406 -8.31 -11.29 -11.48
C ALA A 406 -7.88 -12.75 -11.21
N GLY A 407 -6.60 -12.98 -10.89
CA GLY A 407 -6.09 -14.30 -10.53
C GLY A 407 -6.72 -14.88 -9.26
N VAL A 408 -7.21 -14.03 -8.35
CA VAL A 408 -7.89 -14.46 -7.12
C VAL A 408 -9.38 -14.63 -7.37
N VAL A 409 -10.04 -13.63 -7.96
CA VAL A 409 -11.51 -13.57 -8.05
C VAL A 409 -12.08 -14.27 -9.30
N GLY A 410 -11.23 -14.62 -10.26
CA GLY A 410 -11.59 -15.33 -11.48
C GLY A 410 -12.32 -14.45 -12.51
N ALA A 411 -12.87 -15.09 -13.55
CA ALA A 411 -13.53 -14.41 -14.67
C ALA A 411 -14.99 -13.99 -14.36
N GLY A 412 -15.47 -14.22 -13.14
CA GLY A 412 -16.86 -14.01 -12.73
C GLY A 412 -17.80 -15.15 -13.06
N GLY A 413 -19.07 -14.92 -12.77
CA GLY A 413 -20.15 -15.90 -12.90
C GLY A 413 -20.96 -16.01 -11.62
N THR A 414 -21.56 -17.19 -11.42
CA THR A 414 -22.35 -17.48 -10.24
C THR A 414 -21.49 -17.46 -8.98
N ALA A 415 -21.73 -16.48 -8.11
CA ALA A 415 -21.05 -16.29 -6.85
C ALA A 415 -22.06 -16.28 -5.70
N LYS A 416 -21.60 -16.69 -4.52
CA LYS A 416 -22.39 -16.66 -3.30
C LYS A 416 -22.07 -15.39 -2.53
N VAL A 417 -23.03 -14.48 -2.44
CA VAL A 417 -22.90 -13.19 -1.77
C VAL A 417 -23.57 -13.29 -0.40
N THR A 418 -22.83 -12.98 0.65
CA THR A 418 -23.35 -12.96 2.03
C THR A 418 -23.15 -11.58 2.62
N ARG A 419 -24.23 -10.95 3.06
CA ARG A 419 -24.17 -9.65 3.73
C ARG A 419 -24.16 -9.83 5.25
N PHE A 420 -23.26 -9.14 5.92
CA PHE A 420 -23.14 -9.12 7.37
C PHE A 420 -23.30 -7.70 7.87
N LYS A 421 -24.10 -7.51 8.89
CA LYS A 421 -24.18 -6.25 9.62
C LYS A 421 -23.23 -6.29 10.80
N LEU A 422 -22.32 -5.33 10.88
CA LEU A 422 -21.44 -5.17 12.03
C LEU A 422 -22.09 -4.24 13.06
N GLN A 423 -21.98 -4.61 14.33
CA GLN A 423 -22.53 -3.86 15.45
C GLN A 423 -21.48 -3.71 16.56
N ARG A 424 -20.98 -2.49 16.72
CA ARG A 424 -20.17 -2.03 17.84
C ARG A 424 -21.01 -1.99 19.11
N ALA A 425 -20.49 -2.56 20.21
CA ALA A 425 -21.13 -2.57 21.51
C ALA A 425 -21.54 -1.15 21.95
N PRO A 426 -22.69 -0.96 22.64
CA PRO A 426 -23.17 0.36 23.05
C PRO A 426 -22.18 1.07 23.99
N MET A 427 -22.33 2.38 24.11
CA MET A 427 -21.51 3.19 25.00
C MET A 427 -21.71 2.73 26.46
N PRO A 428 -20.65 2.69 27.29
CA PRO A 428 -20.79 2.43 28.72
C PRO A 428 -21.69 3.50 29.35
N ASP A 429 -22.67 3.05 30.13
CA ASP A 429 -23.65 3.93 30.75
C ASP A 429 -22.97 4.81 31.83
N GLN A 430 -22.88 6.13 31.62
CA GLN A 430 -22.22 7.05 32.56
C GLN A 430 -22.92 7.11 33.95
N SER A 431 -24.13 6.56 34.05
CA SER A 431 -24.93 6.49 35.28
C SER A 431 -24.26 5.65 36.38
N SER A 432 -23.43 4.67 36.03
CA SER A 432 -22.77 3.78 37.01
C SER A 432 -21.46 4.34 37.56
N ALA A 433 -20.85 5.35 36.93
CA ALA A 433 -19.53 5.87 37.31
C ALA A 433 -19.60 6.99 38.38
N LEU A 434 -20.80 7.53 38.66
CA LEU A 434 -21.02 8.64 39.59
C LEU A 434 -22.06 8.29 40.68
N GLN A 435 -22.08 7.05 41.19
CA GLN A 435 -22.64 6.82 42.52
C GLN A 435 -21.54 7.05 43.56
N PRO A 436 -21.49 8.22 44.24
CA PRO A 436 -20.70 8.32 45.46
C PRO A 436 -21.19 7.23 46.42
N ALA A 437 -20.25 6.44 46.95
CA ALA A 437 -20.55 5.48 48.00
C ALA A 437 -21.42 6.17 49.05
N SER A 438 -22.61 5.62 49.31
CA SER A 438 -23.50 6.16 50.33
C SER A 438 -22.71 6.22 51.64
N PRO A 439 -22.64 7.38 52.32
CA PRO A 439 -21.92 7.46 53.58
C PRO A 439 -22.54 6.47 54.57
N PRO A 440 -21.75 5.80 55.42
CA PRO A 440 -22.26 4.81 56.34
C PRO A 440 -23.33 5.47 57.21
N THR A 441 -24.54 4.90 57.20
CA THR A 441 -25.61 5.38 58.06
C THR A 441 -25.21 5.18 59.52
N VAL A 442 -25.57 6.13 60.38
CA VAL A 442 -25.22 6.21 61.82
C VAL A 442 -25.93 5.13 62.67
N ARG A 443 -26.21 3.95 62.11
CA ARG A 443 -26.87 2.82 62.79
C ARG A 443 -25.98 1.61 63.03
N GLU A 444 -24.68 1.67 62.72
CA GLU A 444 -23.73 0.58 63.01
C GLU A 444 -22.61 0.92 64.03
N THR A 445 -22.71 2.04 64.76
CA THR A 445 -21.77 2.38 65.86
C THR A 445 -22.39 2.32 67.25
N LYS A 446 -23.48 1.57 67.44
CA LYS A 446 -24.13 1.42 68.76
C LYS A 446 -24.33 -0.03 69.22
N ALA A 447 -23.38 -0.90 68.89
CA ALA A 447 -23.30 -2.25 69.45
C ALA A 447 -22.01 -2.53 70.26
N ASP A 448 -21.05 -1.60 70.33
CA ASP A 448 -19.73 -1.89 70.92
C ASP A 448 -19.21 -0.83 71.92
N ALA A 449 -20.11 -0.27 72.72
CA ALA A 449 -19.76 0.54 73.88
C ALA A 449 -20.64 0.16 75.07
N GLY A 450 -20.37 -1.03 75.61
CA GLY A 450 -21.11 -1.62 76.73
C GLY A 450 -20.30 -2.71 77.44
N SER A 451 -19.03 -2.46 77.73
CA SER A 451 -18.27 -3.24 78.71
C SER A 451 -17.09 -2.42 79.25
N ARG A 452 -17.23 -2.06 80.53
CA ARG A 452 -16.27 -1.46 81.48
C ARG A 452 -16.27 0.05 81.62
#